data_AF-A0A1A9HFW3-F1
#
_entry.id   AF-A0A1A9HFW3-F1
#
_cell.length_a   1.000
_cell.length_b   1.000
_cell.length_c   1.000
_cell.angle_alpha   90.00
_cell.angle_beta   90.00
_cell.angle_gamma   90.00
#
_symmetry.space_group_name_H-M   'P 1'
#
loop_
_entity.id
_entity.type
_entity.pdbx_description
1 polymer ?
#
loop_
_entity_poly.entity_id
_entity_poly.type
_entity_poly.pdbx_seq_one_letter_code
_entity_poly.pdbx_strand_id
1 'polypeptide(L)'
;MNFLQFVISELITTAGVLLVAGFLAKELLSRSLQRQADEFKQSLQDASKAQELSLQFQLGRQSEEFKQQLQVDAKTRELMLKAQIDFRERQLGELYGPIYALICRWNTLWELEKSGRLTDIESETLTLYVASNDSIVNLLLTKSHLVDGERIPDSSTKFLTHVAIWHAYMKTKHKGVPFSDEELPQAYYPQEFSDEIVATTVRLKRELYELHRRYGVLAQSVQAEDVA
;
A
#
# COMPACT_ATOMS: atom_id res chain seq x y z
N MET A 1 -92.21 0.12 70.44
CA MET A 1 -90.79 0.03 70.05
C MET A 1 -90.08 1.27 70.54
N ASN A 2 -89.03 1.13 71.35
CA ASN A 2 -88.29 2.25 71.91
C ASN A 2 -87.43 2.90 70.81
N PHE A 3 -87.59 4.21 70.61
CA PHE A 3 -86.81 5.04 69.70
C PHE A 3 -85.29 4.79 69.78
N LEU A 4 -84.80 4.47 70.98
CA LEU A 4 -83.39 4.12 71.24
C LEU A 4 -82.90 2.86 70.48
N GLN A 5 -83.73 1.81 70.34
CA GLN A 5 -83.36 0.58 69.61
C GLN A 5 -83.27 0.82 68.10
N PHE A 6 -84.11 1.72 67.57
CA PHE A 6 -84.07 2.11 66.16
C PHE A 6 -82.78 2.87 65.84
N VAL A 7 -82.44 3.87 66.66
CA VAL A 7 -81.21 4.66 66.50
C VAL A 7 -79.95 3.79 66.58
N ILE A 8 -79.88 2.82 67.52
CA ILE A 8 -78.74 1.90 67.64
C ILE A 8 -78.64 0.97 66.42
N SER A 9 -79.76 0.44 65.93
CA SER A 9 -79.79 -0.38 64.72
C SER A 9 -79.30 0.42 63.50
N GLU A 10 -79.73 1.67 63.36
CA GLU A 10 -79.33 2.54 62.25
C GLU A 10 -77.84 2.91 62.32
N LEU A 11 -77.31 3.15 63.52
CA LEU A 11 -75.88 3.38 63.77
C LEU A 11 -75.00 2.16 63.46
N ILE A 12 -75.43 0.96 63.84
CA ILE A 12 -74.71 -0.29 63.52
C ILE A 12 -74.73 -0.55 62.01
N THR A 13 -75.85 -0.29 61.36
CA THR A 13 -75.99 -0.49 59.91
C THR A 13 -75.11 0.49 59.13
N THR A 14 -75.12 1.77 59.50
CA THR A 14 -74.27 2.80 58.87
C THR A 14 -72.78 2.57 59.14
N ALA A 15 -72.39 2.18 60.36
CA ALA A 15 -71.01 1.82 60.68
C ALA A 15 -70.54 0.58 59.90
N GLY A 16 -71.39 -0.43 59.76
CA GLY A 16 -71.11 -1.63 58.96
C GLY A 16 -70.93 -1.32 57.47
N VAL A 17 -71.80 -0.47 56.89
CA VAL A 17 -71.68 -0.02 55.50
C VAL A 17 -70.38 0.77 55.28
N LEU A 18 -70.01 1.67 56.20
CA LEU A 18 -68.77 2.43 56.13
C LEU A 18 -67.52 1.52 56.21
N LEU A 19 -67.54 0.50 57.07
CA LEU A 19 -66.45 -0.48 57.17
C LEU A 19 -66.28 -1.30 55.90
N VAL A 20 -67.38 -1.80 55.32
CA VAL A 20 -67.35 -2.57 54.08
C VAL A 20 -66.91 -1.68 52.90
N ALA A 21 -67.42 -0.45 52.81
CA ALA A 21 -67.01 0.50 51.79
C ALA A 21 -65.52 0.86 51.90
N GLY A 22 -65.02 1.08 53.11
CA GLY A 22 -63.60 1.33 53.37
C GLY A 22 -62.70 0.14 53.00
N PHE A 23 -63.12 -1.09 53.33
CA PHE A 23 -62.41 -2.30 52.95
C PHE A 23 -62.37 -2.49 51.42
N LEU A 24 -63.52 -2.33 50.75
CA LEU A 24 -63.60 -2.42 49.29
C LEU A 24 -62.78 -1.31 48.60
N ALA A 25 -62.82 -0.08 49.10
CA ALA A 25 -62.02 1.02 48.57
C ALA A 25 -60.53 0.73 48.72
N LYS A 26 -60.10 0.19 49.87
CA LYS A 26 -58.71 -0.22 50.10
C LYS A 26 -58.28 -1.35 49.17
N GLU A 27 -59.13 -2.36 48.99
CA GLU A 27 -58.86 -3.50 48.09
C GLU A 27 -58.78 -3.04 46.63
N LEU A 28 -59.70 -2.16 46.18
CA LEU A 28 -59.67 -1.58 44.84
C LEU A 28 -58.42 -0.73 44.62
N LEU A 29 -58.05 0.11 45.59
CA LEU A 29 -56.82 0.91 45.54
C LEU A 29 -55.59 0.00 45.48
N SER A 30 -55.55 -1.05 46.31
CA SER A 30 -54.45 -2.02 46.33
C SER A 30 -54.31 -2.74 44.99
N ARG A 31 -55.42 -3.17 44.37
CA ARG A 31 -55.40 -3.81 43.05
C ARG A 31 -54.99 -2.84 41.95
N SER A 32 -55.43 -1.58 42.03
CA SER A 32 -55.03 -0.54 41.08
C SER A 32 -53.53 -0.27 41.15
N LEU A 33 -52.98 -0.13 42.36
CA LEU A 33 -51.54 0.07 42.57
C LEU A 33 -50.73 -1.14 42.12
N GLN A 34 -51.20 -2.36 42.39
CA GLN A 34 -50.52 -3.57 41.95
C GLN A 34 -50.47 -3.66 40.42
N ARG A 35 -51.58 -3.37 39.72
CA ARG A 35 -51.60 -3.32 38.26
C ARG A 35 -50.63 -2.27 37.71
N GLN A 36 -50.62 -1.06 38.29
CA GLN A 36 -49.68 -0.02 37.88
C GLN A 36 -48.21 -0.44 38.12
N ALA A 37 -47.92 -1.12 39.23
CA ALA A 37 -46.58 -1.63 39.52
C ALA A 37 -46.16 -2.72 38.53
N ASP A 38 -47.05 -3.64 38.18
CA ASP A 38 -46.79 -4.71 37.20
C ASP A 38 -46.62 -4.14 35.78
N GLU A 39 -47.46 -3.19 35.36
CA GLU A 39 -47.34 -2.47 34.09
C GLU A 39 -46.01 -1.70 34.00
N PHE A 40 -45.63 -0.99 35.06
CA PHE A 40 -44.36 -0.26 35.12
C PHE A 40 -43.17 -1.22 35.05
N LYS A 41 -43.21 -2.33 35.79
CA LYS A 41 -42.17 -3.38 35.74
C LYS A 41 -42.03 -3.98 34.36
N GLN A 42 -43.15 -4.26 33.69
CA GLN A 42 -43.17 -4.77 32.32
C GLN A 42 -42.57 -3.74 31.35
N SER A 43 -42.98 -2.47 31.45
CA SER A 43 -42.44 -1.37 30.64
C SER A 43 -40.93 -1.21 30.81
N LEU A 44 -40.40 -1.32 32.04
CA LEU A 44 -38.95 -1.30 32.30
C LEU A 44 -38.22 -2.48 31.66
N GLN A 45 -38.79 -3.69 31.74
CA GLN A 45 -38.20 -4.87 31.10
C GLN A 45 -38.18 -4.75 29.58
N ASP A 46 -39.25 -4.24 28.99
CA ASP A 46 -39.35 -4.05 27.54
C ASP A 46 -38.40 -2.95 27.05
N ALA A 47 -38.26 -1.85 27.80
CA ALA A 47 -37.28 -0.80 27.52
C ALA A 47 -35.83 -1.33 27.61
N SER A 48 -35.52 -2.14 28.63
CA SER A 48 -34.20 -2.77 28.78
C SER A 48 -33.87 -3.69 27.60
N LYS A 49 -34.81 -4.56 27.20
CA LYS A 49 -34.64 -5.45 26.03
C LYS A 49 -34.48 -4.67 24.73
N ALA A 50 -35.27 -3.61 24.54
CA ALA A 50 -35.16 -2.75 23.37
C ALA A 50 -33.78 -2.06 23.31
N GLN A 51 -33.27 -1.60 24.47
CA GLN A 51 -31.93 -1.02 24.57
C GLN A 51 -30.85 -2.05 24.23
N GLU A 52 -30.91 -3.27 24.76
CA GLU A 52 -29.98 -4.35 24.45
C GLU A 52 -29.96 -4.70 22.96
N LEU A 53 -31.14 -4.85 22.33
CA LEU A 53 -31.26 -5.12 20.90
C LEU A 53 -30.69 -3.97 20.07
N SER A 54 -30.93 -2.72 20.47
CA SER A 54 -30.38 -1.55 19.78
C SER A 54 -28.85 -1.52 19.84
N LEU A 55 -28.27 -1.88 20.99
CA LEU A 55 -26.82 -1.95 21.18
C LEU A 55 -26.21 -3.10 20.36
N GLN A 56 -26.83 -4.28 20.38
CA GLN A 56 -26.39 -5.41 19.56
C GLN A 56 -26.42 -5.08 18.06
N PHE A 57 -27.48 -4.40 17.61
CA PHE A 57 -27.58 -3.95 16.22
C PHE A 57 -26.50 -2.94 15.86
N GLN A 58 -26.23 -1.96 16.73
CA GLN A 58 -25.16 -0.98 16.53
C GLN A 58 -23.78 -1.65 16.47
N LEU A 59 -23.47 -2.57 17.39
CA LEU A 59 -22.21 -3.32 17.41
C LEU A 59 -22.06 -4.21 16.17
N GLY A 60 -23.13 -4.90 15.76
CA GLY A 60 -23.12 -5.72 14.55
C GLY A 60 -22.83 -4.90 13.31
N ARG A 61 -23.45 -3.72 13.18
CA ARG A 61 -23.20 -2.79 12.10
C ARG A 61 -21.75 -2.27 12.10
N GLN A 62 -21.24 -1.83 13.26
CA GLN A 62 -19.86 -1.35 13.39
C GLN A 62 -18.84 -2.46 13.06
N SER A 63 -19.10 -3.69 13.49
CA SER A 63 -18.24 -4.84 13.17
C SER A 63 -18.20 -5.13 11.67
N GLU A 64 -19.33 -5.04 10.98
CA GLU A 64 -19.39 -5.27 9.53
C GLU A 64 -18.72 -4.14 8.75
N GLU A 65 -18.94 -2.88 9.14
CA GLU A 65 -18.24 -1.71 8.57
C GLU A 65 -16.72 -1.83 8.76
N PHE A 66 -16.26 -2.22 9.94
CA PHE A 66 -14.84 -2.43 10.23
C PHE A 66 -14.25 -3.57 9.40
N LYS A 67 -14.98 -4.69 9.27
CA LYS A 67 -14.55 -5.83 8.44
C LYS A 67 -14.41 -5.43 6.96
N GLN A 68 -15.36 -4.67 6.43
CA GLN A 68 -15.29 -4.15 5.06
C GLN A 68 -14.09 -3.21 4.88
N GLN A 69 -13.84 -2.32 5.83
CA GLN A 69 -12.68 -1.44 5.80
C GLN A 69 -11.37 -2.24 5.77
N LEU A 70 -11.22 -3.25 6.63
CA LEU A 70 -10.05 -4.11 6.64
C LEU A 70 -9.83 -4.86 5.32
N GLN A 71 -10.91 -5.31 4.67
CA GLN A 71 -10.82 -5.97 3.36
C GLN A 71 -10.36 -5.01 2.26
N VAL A 72 -10.91 -3.79 2.24
CA VAL A 72 -10.50 -2.75 1.28
C VAL A 72 -9.04 -2.36 1.50
N ASP A 73 -8.63 -2.18 2.76
CA ASP A 73 -7.26 -1.83 3.11
C ASP A 73 -6.27 -2.94 2.73
N ALA A 74 -6.62 -4.21 3.00
CA ALA A 74 -5.80 -5.36 2.63
C ALA A 74 -5.61 -5.46 1.10
N LYS A 75 -6.69 -5.34 0.33
CA LYS A 75 -6.65 -5.37 -1.13
C LYS A 75 -5.86 -4.18 -1.71
N THR A 76 -6.02 -3.00 -1.12
CA THR A 76 -5.26 -1.81 -1.54
C THR A 76 -3.77 -2.02 -1.33
N ARG A 77 -3.36 -2.55 -0.16
CA ARG A 77 -1.96 -2.90 0.12
C ARG A 77 -1.42 -3.94 -0.86
N GLU A 78 -2.19 -4.98 -1.16
CA GLU A 78 -1.81 -6.00 -2.13
C GLU A 78 -1.55 -5.40 -3.52
N LEU A 79 -2.46 -4.56 -4.01
CA LEU A 79 -2.31 -3.89 -5.31
C LEU A 79 -1.11 -2.95 -5.34
N MET A 80 -0.86 -2.19 -4.26
CA MET A 80 0.30 -1.32 -4.14
C MET A 80 1.61 -2.12 -4.18
N LEU A 81 1.68 -3.24 -3.47
CA LEU A 81 2.87 -4.11 -3.45
C LEU A 81 3.12 -4.73 -4.82
N LYS A 82 2.07 -5.20 -5.50
CA LYS A 82 2.18 -5.73 -6.86
C LYS A 82 2.70 -4.65 -7.82
N ALA A 83 2.14 -3.45 -7.77
CA ALA A 83 2.60 -2.34 -8.60
C ALA A 83 4.07 -1.98 -8.33
N GLN A 84 4.53 -2.07 -7.07
CA GLN A 84 5.94 -1.87 -6.73
C GLN A 84 6.84 -2.95 -7.33
N ILE A 85 6.46 -4.23 -7.21
CA ILE A 85 7.21 -5.35 -7.81
C ILE A 85 7.30 -5.18 -9.32
N ASP A 86 6.15 -4.99 -9.99
CA ASP A 86 6.08 -4.81 -11.44
C ASP A 86 6.96 -3.63 -11.90
N PHE A 87 6.93 -2.52 -11.15
CA PHE A 87 7.77 -1.36 -11.47
C PHE A 87 9.26 -1.68 -11.35
N ARG A 88 9.70 -2.34 -10.26
CA ARG A 88 11.11 -2.70 -10.07
C ARG A 88 11.59 -3.71 -11.11
N GLU A 89 10.76 -4.68 -11.48
CA GLU A 89 11.05 -5.61 -12.57
C GLU A 89 11.26 -4.88 -13.90
N ARG A 90 10.41 -3.90 -14.23
CA ARG A 90 10.58 -3.08 -15.43
C ARG A 90 11.84 -2.23 -15.37
N GLN A 91 12.17 -1.62 -14.23
CA GLN A 91 13.43 -0.88 -14.08
C GLN A 91 14.65 -1.76 -14.37
N LEU A 92 14.67 -2.99 -13.85
CA LEU A 92 15.76 -3.94 -14.08
C LEU A 92 15.76 -4.49 -15.50
N GLY A 93 14.60 -4.86 -16.05
CA GLY A 93 14.50 -5.53 -17.35
C GLY A 93 14.61 -4.57 -18.54
N GLU A 94 14.08 -3.35 -18.42
CA GLU A 94 13.98 -2.41 -19.54
C GLU A 94 15.01 -1.28 -19.53
N LEU A 95 15.60 -0.95 -18.37
CA LEU A 95 16.54 0.18 -18.25
C LEU A 95 17.90 -0.25 -17.67
N TYR A 96 17.95 -0.53 -16.38
CA TYR A 96 19.23 -0.70 -15.67
C TYR A 96 19.97 -1.98 -16.06
N GLY A 97 19.26 -3.09 -16.25
CA GLY A 97 19.88 -4.36 -16.67
C GLY A 97 20.52 -4.27 -18.06
N PRO A 98 19.82 -3.77 -19.09
CA PRO A 98 20.41 -3.53 -20.41
C PRO A 98 21.64 -2.59 -20.38
N ILE A 99 21.56 -1.46 -19.66
CA ILE A 99 22.70 -0.54 -19.54
C ILE A 99 23.87 -1.22 -18.83
N TYR A 100 23.61 -1.91 -17.72
CA TYR A 100 24.63 -2.67 -16.98
C TYR A 100 25.33 -3.71 -17.87
N ALA A 101 24.59 -4.45 -18.69
CA ALA A 101 25.17 -5.43 -19.61
C ALA A 101 26.08 -4.77 -20.66
N LEU A 102 25.67 -3.61 -21.20
CA LEU A 102 26.49 -2.83 -22.13
C LEU A 102 27.79 -2.33 -21.49
N ILE A 103 27.72 -1.85 -20.25
CA ILE A 103 28.90 -1.42 -19.48
C ILE A 103 29.85 -2.59 -19.19
N CYS A 104 29.34 -3.74 -18.75
CA CYS A 104 30.18 -4.92 -18.52
C CYS A 104 30.90 -5.38 -19.79
N ARG A 105 30.19 -5.35 -20.93
CA ARG A 105 30.78 -5.63 -22.25
C ARG A 105 31.86 -4.62 -22.59
N TRP A 106 31.60 -3.34 -22.35
CA TRP A 106 32.55 -2.25 -22.60
C TRP A 106 33.85 -2.42 -21.81
N ASN A 107 33.76 -2.70 -20.51
CA ASN A 107 34.93 -2.93 -19.66
C ASN A 107 35.78 -4.11 -20.17
N THR A 108 35.14 -5.19 -20.63
CA THR A 108 35.84 -6.35 -21.19
C THR A 108 36.59 -5.97 -22.47
N LEU A 109 35.97 -5.21 -23.37
CA LEU A 109 36.61 -4.73 -24.60
C LEU A 109 37.79 -3.83 -24.29
N TRP A 110 37.62 -2.90 -23.34
CA TRP A 110 38.67 -1.99 -22.90
C TRP A 110 39.89 -2.72 -22.32
N GLU A 111 39.67 -3.76 -21.51
CA GLU A 111 40.75 -4.61 -20.99
C GLU A 111 41.51 -5.33 -22.11
N LEU A 112 40.78 -5.87 -23.10
CA LEU A 112 41.38 -6.53 -24.26
C LEU A 112 42.20 -5.56 -25.12
N GLU A 113 41.67 -4.35 -25.36
CA GLU A 113 42.35 -3.27 -26.07
C GLU A 113 43.65 -2.87 -25.34
N LYS A 114 43.58 -2.61 -24.03
CA LYS A 114 44.74 -2.30 -23.19
C LYS A 114 45.80 -3.39 -23.18
N SER A 115 45.39 -4.65 -23.32
CA SER A 115 46.32 -5.78 -23.40
C SER A 115 46.98 -5.95 -24.77
N GLY A 116 46.65 -5.09 -25.75
CA GLY A 116 47.17 -5.16 -27.11
C GLY A 116 46.58 -6.29 -27.95
N ARG A 117 45.48 -6.92 -27.50
CA ARG A 117 44.87 -8.07 -28.19
C ARG A 117 43.91 -7.68 -29.31
N LEU A 118 43.56 -6.39 -29.43
CA LEU A 118 42.60 -5.88 -30.42
C LEU A 118 43.24 -4.93 -31.46
N THR A 119 44.57 -4.89 -31.56
CA THR A 119 45.29 -3.96 -32.46
C THR A 119 44.89 -4.10 -33.92
N ASP A 120 44.49 -5.29 -34.34
CA ASP A 120 44.17 -5.59 -35.75
C ASP A 120 42.72 -5.24 -36.13
N ILE A 121 41.87 -4.86 -35.16
CA ILE A 121 40.42 -4.63 -35.33
C ILE A 121 39.96 -3.31 -34.68
N GLU A 122 40.81 -2.30 -34.70
CA GLU A 122 40.56 -0.99 -34.07
C GLU A 122 39.26 -0.34 -34.61
N SER A 123 39.01 -0.41 -35.92
CA SER A 123 37.81 0.16 -36.56
C SER A 123 36.50 -0.49 -36.09
N GLU A 124 36.52 -1.81 -35.94
CA GLU A 124 35.38 -2.61 -35.49
C GLU A 124 35.10 -2.34 -34.02
N THR A 125 36.16 -2.24 -33.21
CA THR A 125 36.07 -1.92 -31.78
C THR A 125 35.45 -0.55 -31.57
N LEU A 126 35.89 0.45 -32.34
CA LEU A 126 35.30 1.79 -32.31
C LEU A 126 33.82 1.79 -32.71
N THR A 127 33.46 1.02 -33.74
CA THR A 127 32.05 0.86 -34.16
C THR A 127 31.19 0.27 -33.04
N LEU A 128 31.73 -0.70 -32.29
CA LEU A 128 31.05 -1.28 -31.12
C LEU A 128 30.88 -0.28 -29.98
N TYR A 129 31.87 0.58 -29.74
CA TYR A 129 31.76 1.66 -28.75
C TYR A 129 30.67 2.66 -29.13
N VAL A 130 30.61 3.10 -30.39
CA VAL A 130 29.55 4.01 -30.89
C VAL A 130 28.18 3.38 -30.69
N ALA A 131 28.00 2.15 -31.17
CA ALA A 131 26.71 1.45 -31.06
C ALA A 131 26.29 1.24 -29.59
N SER A 132 27.24 1.01 -28.68
CA SER A 132 26.95 0.86 -27.25
C SER A 132 26.49 2.18 -26.64
N ASN A 133 27.20 3.27 -26.93
CA ASN A 133 26.85 4.61 -26.45
C ASN A 133 25.48 5.05 -26.96
N ASP A 134 25.21 4.87 -28.26
CA ASP A 134 23.91 5.16 -28.86
C ASP A 134 22.78 4.35 -28.19
N SER A 135 23.03 3.08 -27.89
CA SER A 135 22.06 2.22 -27.20
C SER A 135 21.75 2.73 -25.79
N ILE A 136 22.79 3.12 -25.03
CA ILE A 136 22.60 3.66 -23.68
C ILE A 136 21.86 5.00 -23.73
N VAL A 137 22.23 5.90 -24.64
CA VAL A 137 21.53 7.18 -24.84
C VAL A 137 20.06 6.93 -25.16
N ASN A 138 19.77 6.03 -26.10
CA ASN A 138 18.40 5.69 -26.46
C ASN A 138 17.60 5.13 -25.27
N LEU A 139 18.20 4.26 -24.46
CA LEU A 139 17.57 3.72 -23.25
C LEU A 139 17.27 4.84 -22.24
N LEU A 140 18.24 5.71 -21.94
CA LEU A 140 18.05 6.83 -21.00
C LEU A 140 16.95 7.79 -21.47
N LEU A 141 16.88 8.10 -22.77
CA LEU A 141 15.90 9.04 -23.31
C LEU A 141 14.49 8.42 -23.39
N THR A 142 14.37 7.16 -23.83
CA THR A 142 13.06 6.52 -24.04
C THR A 142 12.48 5.87 -22.78
N LYS A 143 13.33 5.52 -21.81
CA LYS A 143 12.95 4.85 -20.56
C LYS A 143 13.23 5.73 -19.32
N SER A 144 13.26 7.05 -19.49
CA SER A 144 13.48 8.01 -18.39
C SER A 144 12.47 7.87 -17.23
N HIS A 145 11.24 7.43 -17.51
CA HIS A 145 10.21 7.14 -16.49
C HIS A 145 10.54 5.93 -15.59
N LEU A 146 11.57 5.15 -15.92
CA LEU A 146 12.06 4.03 -15.13
C LEU A 146 13.33 4.38 -14.34
N VAL A 147 13.81 5.63 -14.42
CA VAL A 147 14.93 6.08 -13.60
C VAL A 147 14.56 6.01 -12.12
N ASP A 148 15.49 5.58 -11.28
CA ASP A 148 15.28 5.56 -9.84
C ASP A 148 15.44 6.97 -9.25
N GLY A 149 14.43 7.42 -8.50
CA GLY A 149 14.35 8.77 -7.95
C GLY A 149 13.45 9.71 -8.75
N GLU A 150 13.36 10.95 -8.29
CA GLU A 150 12.46 11.97 -8.87
C GLU A 150 13.05 12.66 -10.11
N ARG A 151 14.36 12.54 -10.34
CA ARG A 151 15.10 13.25 -11.37
C ARG A 151 16.13 12.34 -12.02
N ILE A 152 16.52 12.67 -13.25
CA ILE A 152 17.64 12.02 -13.93
C ILE A 152 18.93 12.33 -13.13
N PRO A 153 19.73 11.32 -12.78
CA PRO A 153 20.97 11.53 -12.06
C PRO A 153 21.97 12.40 -12.83
N ASP A 154 22.76 13.18 -12.10
CA ASP A 154 23.77 14.06 -12.68
C ASP A 154 24.81 13.27 -13.49
N SER A 155 25.18 12.07 -13.02
CA SER A 155 26.11 11.16 -13.72
C SER A 155 25.58 10.77 -15.12
N SER A 156 24.27 10.54 -15.23
CA SER A 156 23.60 10.23 -16.50
C SER A 156 23.62 11.44 -17.43
N THR A 157 23.38 12.65 -16.91
CA THR A 157 23.45 13.89 -17.70
C THR A 157 24.87 14.16 -18.23
N LYS A 158 25.88 13.93 -17.39
CA LYS A 158 27.29 13.99 -17.80
C LYS A 158 27.59 12.98 -18.90
N PHE A 159 27.09 11.75 -18.79
CA PHE A 159 27.25 10.73 -19.83
C PHE A 159 26.61 11.15 -21.16
N LEU A 160 25.39 11.70 -21.14
CA LEU A 160 24.74 12.21 -22.35
C LEU A 160 25.56 13.32 -23.02
N THR A 161 26.14 14.22 -22.21
CA THR A 161 27.00 15.30 -22.70
C THR A 161 28.29 14.74 -23.29
N HIS A 162 28.90 13.76 -22.63
CA HIS A 162 30.06 13.04 -23.13
C HIS A 162 29.82 12.42 -24.50
N VAL A 163 28.75 11.65 -24.65
CA VAL A 163 28.43 11.01 -25.94
C VAL A 163 28.18 12.04 -27.04
N ALA A 164 27.51 13.15 -26.73
CA ALA A 164 27.26 14.22 -27.68
C ALA A 164 28.57 14.89 -28.17
N ILE A 165 29.49 15.22 -27.24
CA ILE A 165 30.80 15.81 -27.56
C ILE A 165 31.65 14.81 -28.36
N TRP A 166 31.68 13.55 -27.91
CA TRP A 166 32.44 12.49 -28.56
C TRP A 166 31.96 12.24 -30.00
N HIS A 167 30.64 12.18 -30.23
CA HIS A 167 30.08 12.10 -31.59
C HIS A 167 30.41 13.32 -32.45
N ALA A 168 30.41 14.53 -31.88
CA ALA A 168 30.82 15.72 -32.60
C ALA A 168 32.30 15.63 -33.02
N TYR A 169 33.16 15.17 -32.11
CA TYR A 169 34.58 15.00 -32.36
C TYR A 169 34.86 13.96 -33.45
N MET A 170 34.18 12.81 -33.38
CA MET A 170 34.27 11.72 -34.37
C MET A 170 33.90 12.13 -35.81
N LYS A 171 33.13 13.22 -35.98
CA LYS A 171 32.77 13.78 -37.29
C LYS A 171 33.79 14.77 -37.84
N THR A 172 34.74 15.21 -37.03
CA THR A 172 35.77 16.17 -37.48
C THR A 172 36.85 15.46 -38.30
N LYS A 173 37.56 16.22 -39.14
CA LYS A 173 38.70 15.70 -39.91
C LYS A 173 39.92 15.41 -39.03
N HIS A 174 39.93 15.93 -37.80
CA HIS A 174 40.97 15.66 -36.83
C HIS A 174 40.68 14.29 -36.21
N LYS A 175 41.28 13.25 -36.80
CA LYS A 175 41.28 11.87 -36.27
C LYS A 175 42.17 11.76 -35.02
N GLY A 176 42.01 12.66 -34.05
CA GLY A 176 42.87 12.80 -32.89
C GLY A 176 42.20 12.37 -31.58
N VAL A 177 42.98 12.39 -30.50
CA VAL A 177 42.44 12.37 -29.15
C VAL A 177 41.81 13.75 -28.88
N PRO A 178 40.66 13.86 -28.20
CA PRO A 178 40.09 15.14 -27.79
C PRO A 178 41.12 16.04 -27.08
N PHE A 179 40.75 17.32 -26.90
CA PHE A 179 41.48 18.26 -26.05
C PHE A 179 41.89 17.61 -24.73
N SER A 180 42.96 18.12 -24.12
CA SER A 180 43.44 17.58 -22.84
C SER A 180 42.30 17.53 -21.81
N ASP A 181 42.37 16.60 -20.86
CA ASP A 181 41.36 16.47 -19.79
C ASP A 181 41.14 17.77 -19.02
N GLU A 182 42.18 18.61 -18.94
CA GLU A 182 42.12 19.95 -18.34
C GLU A 182 41.27 20.95 -19.14
N GLU A 183 41.26 20.84 -20.47
CA GLU A 183 40.58 21.77 -21.38
C GLU A 183 39.11 21.37 -21.63
N LEU A 184 38.83 20.07 -21.77
CA LEU A 184 37.49 19.56 -22.06
C LEU A 184 37.19 18.24 -21.34
N PRO A 185 37.04 18.26 -20.00
CA PRO A 185 36.84 17.05 -19.21
C PRO A 185 35.56 16.29 -19.60
N GLN A 186 34.56 16.98 -20.15
CA GLN A 186 33.31 16.34 -20.61
C GLN A 186 33.52 15.46 -21.84
N ALA A 187 34.65 15.57 -22.56
CA ALA A 187 34.98 14.66 -23.65
C ALA A 187 35.38 13.27 -23.17
N TYR A 188 35.67 13.09 -21.89
CA TYR A 188 36.09 11.83 -21.29
C TYR A 188 34.90 11.10 -20.66
N TYR A 189 34.97 9.76 -20.64
CA TYR A 189 33.90 8.93 -20.12
C TYR A 189 33.71 9.17 -18.62
N PRO A 190 32.50 9.51 -18.14
CA PRO A 190 32.26 9.79 -16.73
C PRO A 190 32.19 8.47 -15.95
N GLN A 191 33.26 8.10 -15.24
CA GLN A 191 33.33 6.86 -14.47
C GLN A 191 32.19 6.75 -13.44
N GLU A 192 31.77 7.87 -12.86
CA GLU A 192 30.66 7.93 -11.91
C GLU A 192 29.34 7.40 -12.49
N PHE A 193 29.13 7.49 -13.81
CA PHE A 193 27.95 6.95 -14.47
C PHE A 193 27.94 5.42 -14.39
N SER A 194 29.07 4.78 -14.72
CA SER A 194 29.19 3.33 -14.62
C SER A 194 28.96 2.85 -13.20
N ASP A 195 29.63 3.50 -12.25
CA ASP A 195 29.57 3.13 -10.83
C ASP A 195 28.13 3.24 -10.30
N GLU A 196 27.41 4.30 -10.67
CA GLU A 196 26.02 4.51 -10.27
C GLU A 196 25.06 3.50 -10.90
N ILE A 197 25.21 3.17 -12.19
CA ILE A 197 24.39 2.14 -12.85
C ILE A 197 24.59 0.77 -12.18
N VAL A 198 25.84 0.40 -11.89
CA VAL A 198 26.16 -0.86 -11.20
C VAL A 198 25.55 -0.87 -9.80
N ALA A 199 25.78 0.18 -9.01
CA ALA A 199 25.26 0.29 -7.65
C ALA A 199 23.72 0.23 -7.62
N THR A 200 23.06 0.97 -8.52
CA THR A 200 21.60 1.00 -8.63
C THR A 200 21.06 -0.36 -9.07
N THR A 201 21.68 -1.02 -10.05
CA THR A 201 21.27 -2.35 -10.50
C THR A 201 21.35 -3.38 -9.35
N VAL A 202 22.44 -3.38 -8.58
CA VAL A 202 22.62 -4.30 -7.44
C VAL A 202 21.60 -4.00 -6.34
N ARG A 203 21.36 -2.72 -6.03
CA ARG A 203 20.36 -2.30 -5.06
C ARG A 203 18.96 -2.75 -5.46
N LEU A 204 18.54 -2.48 -6.70
CA LEU A 204 17.22 -2.87 -7.22
C LEU A 204 17.02 -4.38 -7.20
N LYS A 205 18.04 -5.18 -7.57
CA LYS A 205 17.98 -6.65 -7.45
C LYS A 205 17.73 -7.11 -6.01
N ARG A 206 18.40 -6.47 -5.04
CA ARG A 206 18.23 -6.78 -3.61
C ARG A 206 16.85 -6.39 -3.10
N GLU A 207 16.37 -5.20 -3.46
CA GLU A 207 15.02 -4.73 -3.11
C GLU A 207 13.94 -5.66 -3.67
N LEU A 208 14.05 -6.05 -4.95
CA LEU A 208 13.12 -6.98 -5.59
C LEU A 208 13.14 -8.36 -4.93
N TYR A 209 14.33 -8.88 -4.61
CA TYR A 209 14.45 -10.15 -3.87
C TYR A 209 13.77 -10.08 -2.50
N GLU A 210 13.97 -8.99 -1.75
CA GLU A 210 13.33 -8.80 -0.44
C GLU A 210 11.81 -8.65 -0.56
N LEU A 211 11.30 -7.97 -1.59
CA LEU A 211 9.86 -7.93 -1.88
C LEU A 211 9.31 -9.32 -2.18
N HIS A 212 9.95 -10.07 -3.07
CA HIS A 212 9.56 -11.46 -3.37
C HIS A 212 9.65 -12.37 -2.14
N ARG A 213 10.62 -12.17 -1.26
CA ARG A 213 10.76 -12.98 -0.04
C ARG A 213 9.67 -12.66 0.98
N ARG A 214 9.37 -11.37 1.22
CA ARG A 214 8.38 -10.93 2.21
C ARG A 214 6.95 -11.23 1.79
N TYR A 215 6.69 -11.23 0.49
CA TYR A 215 5.34 -11.30 -0.06
C TYR A 215 5.11 -12.48 -1.03
N GLY A 216 6.11 -13.34 -1.22
CA GLY A 216 6.12 -14.38 -2.26
C GLY A 216 4.87 -15.26 -2.21
N VAL A 217 4.04 -15.37 -3.25
CA VAL A 217 4.31 -15.61 -4.70
C VAL A 217 5.15 -16.88 -4.96
N LEU A 218 6.03 -17.30 -4.04
CA LEU A 218 6.52 -18.69 -3.95
C LEU A 218 5.50 -19.64 -3.30
N ALA A 219 4.47 -19.11 -2.62
CA ALA A 219 3.39 -19.95 -2.08
C ALA A 219 2.40 -20.47 -3.15
N GLN A 220 2.35 -19.84 -4.33
CA GLN A 220 1.39 -20.22 -5.39
C GLN A 220 1.94 -21.18 -6.44
N SER A 221 3.27 -21.30 -6.61
CA SER A 221 3.84 -22.32 -7.50
C SER A 221 3.82 -23.73 -6.90
N VAL A 222 3.59 -23.87 -5.58
CA VAL A 222 3.48 -25.18 -4.91
C VAL A 222 2.05 -25.74 -4.95
N GLN A 223 1.01 -24.91 -5.15
CA GLN A 223 -0.36 -25.40 -5.29
C GLN A 223 -0.75 -25.82 -6.72
N ALA A 224 0.12 -25.56 -7.71
CA ALA A 224 -0.12 -25.95 -9.10
C ALA A 224 0.42 -27.35 -9.46
N GLU A 225 1.23 -27.99 -8.61
CA GLU A 225 1.78 -29.35 -8.85
C GLU A 225 1.08 -30.46 -8.03
N ASP A 226 0.21 -30.12 -7.07
CA ASP A 226 -0.56 -31.10 -6.26
C ASP A 226 -1.99 -31.36 -6.83
N VAL A 227 -2.28 -30.93 -8.07
CA VAL A 227 -3.56 -31.19 -8.77
C VAL A 227 -3.35 -31.84 -10.14
N ALA A 228 -2.21 -32.50 -10.37
CA ALA A 228 -1.97 -33.29 -11.59
C ALA A 228 -1.78 -34.78 -11.26
#